data_AF-A0A7X7F1Z9-F1
#
_entry.id   AF-A0A7X7F1Z9-F1
#
_cell.length_a   1.000
_cell.length_b   1.000
_cell.length_c   1.000
_cell.angle_alpha   90.00
_cell.angle_beta   90.00
_cell.angle_gamma   90.00
#
_symmetry.space_group_name_H-M   'P 1'
#
loop_
_entity.id
_entity.type
_entity.pdbx_description
1 polymer ?
#
loop_
_entity_poly.entity_id
_entity_poly.type
_entity_poly.pdbx_seq_one_letter_code
_entity_poly.pdbx_strand_id
1 'polypeptide(L)'
;PEFYNTLTNNCTTNIVDHINRLVPNRVPLDKRILLNGQSDRLAYELGLLDADHSFEETKAAARINYLAYLYRDSADFSALIRR
;
A
#
# COMPACT_ATOMS: atom_id res chain seq x y z
N PRO A 1 16.75 -19.62 9.93
CA PRO A 1 16.65 -18.31 9.24
C PRO A 1 15.58 -18.42 8.15
N GLU A 2 14.72 -17.43 7.99
CA GLU A 2 13.74 -17.42 6.90
C GLU A 2 14.39 -16.89 5.62
N PHE A 3 14.17 -17.58 4.49
CA PHE A 3 14.68 -17.13 3.21
C PHE A 3 13.73 -16.11 2.58
N TYR A 4 14.14 -14.85 2.54
CA TYR A 4 13.41 -13.76 1.88
C TYR A 4 13.73 -13.75 0.39
N ASN A 5 12.77 -14.18 -0.41
CA ASN A 5 12.86 -14.14 -1.87
C ASN A 5 12.12 -12.91 -2.39
N THR A 6 12.82 -11.98 -3.03
CA THR A 6 12.24 -10.73 -3.55
C THR A 6 11.06 -10.96 -4.51
N LEU A 7 10.94 -12.12 -5.15
CA LEU A 7 9.87 -12.42 -6.10
C LEU A 7 8.67 -13.13 -5.48
N THR A 8 8.88 -13.95 -4.44
CA THR A 8 7.82 -14.85 -3.91
C THR A 8 7.58 -14.72 -2.42
N ASN A 9 8.49 -14.12 -1.67
CA ASN A 9 8.40 -13.90 -0.24
C ASN A 9 8.89 -12.49 0.11
N ASN A 10 8.03 -11.50 -0.15
CA ASN A 10 8.22 -10.10 0.20
C ASN A 10 6.93 -9.53 0.82
N CYS A 11 6.99 -8.30 1.31
CA CYS A 11 5.84 -7.67 1.98
C CYS A 11 4.57 -7.63 1.09
N THR A 12 4.70 -7.36 -0.20
CA THR A 12 3.56 -7.26 -1.13
C THR A 12 3.00 -8.63 -1.49
N THR A 13 3.85 -9.60 -1.86
CA THR A 13 3.40 -10.95 -2.26
C THR A 13 2.73 -11.69 -1.11
N ASN A 14 3.21 -11.49 0.11
CA ASN A 14 2.63 -12.09 1.30
C ASN A 14 1.24 -11.50 1.63
N ILE A 15 1.06 -10.19 1.45
CA ILE A 15 -0.26 -9.55 1.59
C ILE A 15 -1.23 -10.07 0.52
N VAL A 16 -0.80 -10.14 -0.75
CA VAL A 16 -1.62 -10.66 -1.85
C VAL A 16 -2.06 -12.10 -1.58
N ASP A 17 -1.13 -12.95 -1.17
CA ASP A 17 -1.43 -14.33 -0.83
C ASP A 17 -2.46 -14.42 0.31
N HIS A 18 -2.30 -13.62 1.36
CA HIS A 18 -3.26 -13.57 2.47
C HIS A 18 -4.66 -13.14 2.02
N ILE A 19 -4.76 -12.09 1.18
CA ILE A 19 -6.02 -11.61 0.63
C ILE A 19 -6.69 -12.70 -0.22
N ASN A 20 -5.93 -13.35 -1.11
CA ASN A 20 -6.46 -14.37 -2.01
C ASN A 20 -6.83 -15.68 -1.31
N ARG A 21 -6.25 -15.99 -0.14
CA ARG A 21 -6.71 -17.10 0.71
C ARG A 21 -8.10 -16.83 1.30
N LEU A 22 -8.42 -15.57 1.62
CA LEU A 22 -9.72 -15.17 2.19
C LEU A 22 -10.78 -14.98 1.11
N VAL A 23 -10.42 -14.30 0.02
CA VAL A 23 -11.29 -14.06 -1.13
C VAL A 23 -10.53 -14.48 -2.40
N PRO A 24 -10.76 -15.70 -2.90
CA PRO A 24 -10.04 -16.22 -4.06
C PRO A 24 -10.08 -15.27 -5.25
N ASN A 25 -8.92 -15.03 -5.86
CA ASN A 25 -8.71 -14.16 -7.02
C ASN A 25 -9.09 -12.68 -6.81
N ARG A 26 -9.18 -12.19 -5.56
CA ARG A 26 -9.42 -10.76 -5.30
C ARG A 26 -8.30 -9.87 -5.83
N VAL A 27 -7.05 -10.36 -5.80
CA VAL A 27 -5.90 -9.73 -6.45
C VAL A 27 -5.34 -10.70 -7.51
N PRO A 28 -5.57 -10.45 -8.81
CA PRO A 28 -5.06 -11.30 -9.87
C PRO A 28 -3.53 -11.19 -10.00
N LEU A 29 -2.92 -12.15 -10.69
CA LEU A 29 -1.49 -12.09 -11.03
C LEU A 29 -1.21 -10.88 -11.92
N ASP A 30 -0.65 -9.83 -11.32
CA ASP A 30 -0.27 -8.58 -11.98
C ASP A 30 1.22 -8.30 -11.71
N LYS A 31 1.95 -7.86 -12.74
CA LYS A 31 3.38 -7.51 -12.63
C LYS A 31 3.62 -6.38 -11.62
N ARG A 32 2.62 -5.53 -11.38
CA ARG A 32 2.62 -4.46 -10.39
C ARG A 32 2.70 -4.94 -8.94
N ILE A 33 2.42 -6.23 -8.69
CA ILE A 33 2.67 -6.87 -7.40
C ILE A 33 4.18 -6.91 -7.10
N LEU A 34 5.01 -7.08 -8.12
CA LEU A 34 6.47 -7.06 -7.99
C LEU A 34 7.04 -5.64 -8.07
N LEU A 35 6.35 -4.73 -8.76
CA LEU A 35 6.71 -3.31 -8.87
C LEU A 35 6.05 -2.52 -7.75
N ASN A 36 6.66 -2.52 -6.57
CA ASN A 36 6.20 -1.81 -5.37
C ASN A 36 5.79 -0.35 -5.59
N GLY A 37 6.36 0.36 -6.57
CA GLY A 37 5.97 1.74 -6.92
C GLY A 37 4.61 1.89 -7.63
N GLN A 38 3.94 0.80 -8.02
CA GLN A 38 2.64 0.80 -8.72
C GLN A 38 1.54 0.05 -7.95
N SER A 39 1.84 -0.41 -6.73
CA SER A 39 0.90 -1.16 -5.90
C SER A 39 -0.31 -0.32 -5.47
N ASP A 40 -0.10 0.99 -5.27
CA ASP A 40 -1.15 1.97 -4.95
C ASP A 40 -2.20 2.06 -6.06
N ARG A 41 -1.76 2.17 -7.31
CA ARG A 41 -2.66 2.24 -8.47
C ARG A 41 -3.40 0.93 -8.68
N LEU A 42 -2.73 -0.22 -8.53
CA LEU A 42 -3.38 -1.52 -8.60
C LEU A 42 -4.47 -1.67 -7.52
N ALA A 43 -4.16 -1.28 -6.28
CA ALA A 43 -5.11 -1.35 -5.17
C ALA A 43 -6.34 -0.45 -5.42
N TYR A 44 -6.12 0.75 -5.95
CA TYR A 44 -7.20 1.65 -6.37
C TYR A 44 -8.08 1.03 -7.46
N GLU A 45 -7.48 0.51 -8.54
CA GLU A 45 -8.20 -0.11 -9.67
C GLU A 45 -9.02 -1.35 -9.25
N LEU A 46 -8.55 -2.09 -8.25
CA LEU A 46 -9.26 -3.25 -7.70
C LEU A 46 -10.35 -2.87 -6.68
N GLY A 47 -10.49 -1.58 -6.34
CA GLY A 47 -11.42 -1.10 -5.30
C GLY A 47 -11.05 -1.63 -3.91
N LEU A 48 -9.75 -1.74 -3.63
CA LEU A 48 -9.22 -2.12 -2.31
C LEU A 48 -8.94 -0.91 -1.41
N LEU A 49 -8.99 0.29 -1.98
CA LEU A 49 -8.85 1.56 -1.27
C LEU A 49 -10.23 2.20 -1.15
N ASP A 50 -10.50 2.74 0.02
CA ASP A 50 -11.68 3.57 0.24
C ASP A 50 -11.43 4.95 -0.38
N ALA A 51 -12.03 5.19 -1.55
CA ALA A 51 -11.77 6.36 -2.37
C ALA A 51 -13.01 6.78 -3.16
N ASP A 52 -13.47 8.01 -2.94
CA ASP A 52 -14.63 8.62 -3.62
C ASP A 52 -14.25 9.52 -4.80
N HIS A 53 -12.94 9.71 -5.02
CA HIS A 53 -12.37 10.64 -5.99
C HIS A 53 -11.44 9.93 -6.97
N SER A 54 -10.95 10.63 -8.00
CA SER A 54 -9.99 10.05 -8.92
C SER A 54 -8.71 9.57 -8.21
N PHE A 55 -7.97 8.67 -8.85
CA PHE A 55 -6.71 8.17 -8.28
C PHE A 55 -5.72 9.29 -7.93
N GLU A 56 -5.59 10.30 -8.80
CA GLU A 56 -4.66 11.41 -8.57
C GLU A 56 -5.09 12.29 -7.39
N GLU A 57 -6.39 12.57 -7.25
CA GLU A 57 -6.95 13.29 -6.11
C GLU A 57 -6.76 12.51 -4.81
N THR A 58 -7.07 11.22 -4.84
CA THR A 58 -6.89 10.30 -3.69
C THR A 58 -5.41 10.24 -3.28
N LYS A 59 -4.50 10.11 -4.25
CA LYS A 59 -3.05 10.07 -4.00
C LYS A 59 -2.51 11.38 -3.47
N ALA A 60 -3.02 12.51 -3.96
CA ALA A 60 -2.67 13.83 -3.45
C ALA A 60 -3.14 14.02 -2.01
N ALA A 61 -4.38 13.61 -1.69
CA ALA A 61 -4.93 13.68 -0.34
C ALA A 61 -4.18 12.78 0.66
N ALA A 62 -3.71 11.61 0.22
CA ALA A 62 -2.94 10.69 1.05
C ALA A 62 -1.46 11.09 1.24
N ARG A 63 -1.00 12.23 0.69
CA ARG A 63 0.41 12.63 0.73
C ARG A 63 0.81 13.20 2.09
N ILE A 64 1.50 12.40 2.90
CA ILE A 64 1.94 12.80 4.25
C ILE A 64 3.39 13.33 4.34
N ASN A 65 4.15 13.43 3.23
CA ASN A 65 5.58 13.77 3.26
C ASN A 65 5.89 15.03 4.06
N TYR A 66 5.09 16.08 3.90
CA TYR A 66 5.28 17.34 4.62
C TYR A 66 5.05 17.18 6.13
N LEU A 67 3.95 16.55 6.52
CA LEU A 67 3.63 16.26 7.93
C LEU A 67 4.71 15.37 8.56
N ALA A 68 5.16 14.35 7.84
CA ALA A 68 6.20 13.44 8.30
C ALA A 68 7.53 14.17 8.53
N TYR A 69 7.89 15.12 7.66
CA TYR A 69 9.09 15.94 7.85
C TYR A 69 8.93 16.90 9.03
N LEU A 70 7.79 17.56 9.16
CA LEU A 70 7.52 18.55 10.21
C LEU A 70 7.53 17.93 11.62
N TYR A 71 6.99 16.71 11.77
CA TYR A 71 6.79 16.07 13.07
C TYR A 71 7.75 14.90 13.35
N ARG A 72 8.80 14.74 12.55
CA ARG A 72 9.75 13.60 12.59
C ARG A 72 10.28 13.22 13.97
N ASP A 73 10.47 14.20 14.86
CA ASP A 73 11.07 14.01 16.18
C ASP A 73 10.02 14.13 17.32
N SER A 74 8.74 14.22 16.98
CA SER A 74 7.64 14.29 17.95
C SER A 74 7.31 12.91 18.51
N ALA A 75 7.08 12.81 19.82
CA ALA A 75 6.54 11.61 20.45
C ALA A 75 5.14 11.25 19.90
N ASP A 76 4.40 12.24 19.37
CA ASP A 76 3.06 12.09 18.81
C ASP A 76 3.06 11.92 17.28
N PHE A 77 4.21 11.61 16.66
CA PHE A 77 4.37 11.50 15.20
C PHE A 77 3.23 10.74 14.51
N SER A 78 2.88 9.56 15.04
CA SER A 78 1.84 8.69 14.47
C SER A 78 0.48 9.37 14.39
N ALA A 79 0.09 10.10 15.44
CA ALA A 79 -1.18 10.82 15.47
C ALA A 79 -1.15 12.04 14.54
N LEU A 80 0.00 12.74 14.46
CA LEU A 80 0.14 13.98 13.71
C LEU A 80 0.17 13.78 12.18
N ILE A 81 0.66 12.64 11.68
CA ILE A 81 0.65 12.33 10.24
C ILE A 81 -0.69 11.79 9.71
N ARG A 82 -1.68 11.58 10.58
CA ARG A 82 -3.01 10.99 10.26
C ARG A 82 -4.17 11.97 10.46
N ARG A 83 -3.88 13.24 10.74
CA ARG A 83 -4.87 14.32 10.78
C ARG A 83 -5.10 14.84 9.38
#